data_AF-A0A972F992-F1
#
_entry.id   AF-A0A972F992-F1
#
_cell.length_a   1.000
_cell.length_b   1.000
_cell.length_c   1.000
_cell.angle_alpha   90.00
_cell.angle_beta   90.00
_cell.angle_gamma   90.00
#
_symmetry.space_group_name_H-M   'P 1'
#
loop_
_entity.id
_entity.type
_entity.pdbx_description
1 polymer ?
#
loop_
_entity_poly.entity_id
_entity_poly.type
_entity_poly.pdbx_seq_one_letter_code
_entity_poly.pdbx_strand_id
1 'polypeptide(L)'
;LITSLYGLKSIVNVISKIGPALILIALGISLIAVFKGTAGGSLSEGAKLVASGQIEHMKASNSPLIAGIILATSTILWYPNFAVELKQENSMKDLMIGQTIGNTLVGVAEFIMGLAMIANITKVAGMDVPFLYVASQTFKGFGPIYAVMIFAALYTTTCPLLWSSVAPFAKDGTTKYKVLIVIGTVVGFIVSILVPYDIIMNYVWVISGWVGLGVTIIMLARVIYNRFKYGKNYNLPSVE
;
A
#
# COMPACT_ATOMS: atom_id res chain seq x y z
N LEU A 1 -16.87 -6.74 -1.54
CA LEU A 1 -17.85 -7.58 -0.81
C LEU A 1 -17.89 -9.02 -1.30
N ILE A 2 -18.35 -9.30 -2.53
CA ILE A 2 -18.55 -10.67 -3.02
C ILE A 2 -17.28 -11.52 -2.88
N THR A 3 -16.15 -11.06 -3.40
CA THR A 3 -14.88 -11.78 -3.31
C THR A 3 -14.43 -11.99 -1.86
N SER A 4 -14.61 -10.97 -1.00
CA SER A 4 -14.33 -11.11 0.43
C SER A 4 -15.22 -12.15 1.10
N LEU A 5 -16.49 -12.30 0.72
CA LEU A 5 -17.38 -13.31 1.32
C LEU A 5 -16.91 -14.76 1.07
N TYR A 6 -16.17 -15.00 -0.01
CA TYR A 6 -15.61 -16.31 -0.35
C TYR A 6 -14.25 -16.59 0.32
N GLY A 7 -13.75 -15.67 1.15
CA GLY A 7 -12.53 -15.87 1.93
C GLY A 7 -11.23 -15.64 1.14
N LEU A 8 -10.11 -15.94 1.79
CA LEU A 8 -8.76 -15.61 1.33
C LEU A 8 -8.46 -16.19 -0.05
N LYS A 9 -8.83 -17.45 -0.32
CA LYS A 9 -8.54 -18.10 -1.62
C LYS A 9 -9.16 -17.35 -2.78
N SER A 10 -10.37 -16.84 -2.61
CA SER A 10 -11.04 -16.01 -3.63
C SER A 10 -10.33 -14.68 -3.81
N ILE A 11 -9.96 -14.03 -2.71
CA ILE A 11 -9.20 -12.77 -2.71
C ILE A 11 -7.88 -12.95 -3.48
N VAL A 12 -7.09 -13.97 -3.14
CA VAL A 12 -5.82 -14.28 -3.79
C VAL A 12 -6.01 -14.59 -5.27
N ASN A 13 -6.99 -15.40 -5.65
CA ASN A 13 -7.26 -15.75 -7.06
C ASN A 13 -7.66 -14.56 -7.93
N VAL A 14 -8.36 -13.57 -7.37
CA VAL A 14 -8.71 -12.35 -8.12
C VAL A 14 -7.50 -11.41 -8.18
N ILE A 15 -6.83 -11.18 -7.05
CA ILE A 15 -5.70 -10.26 -6.97
C ILE A 15 -4.51 -10.75 -7.79
N SER A 16 -4.24 -12.05 -7.84
CA SER A 16 -3.13 -12.62 -8.61
C SER A 16 -3.27 -12.38 -10.12
N LYS A 17 -4.49 -12.15 -10.61
CA LYS A 17 -4.77 -11.82 -12.03
C LYS A 17 -4.67 -10.32 -12.28
N ILE A 18 -5.16 -9.51 -11.34
CA ILE A 18 -5.22 -8.05 -11.49
C ILE A 18 -3.87 -7.39 -11.16
N GLY A 19 -3.20 -7.84 -10.11
CA GLY A 19 -1.97 -7.26 -9.56
C GLY A 19 -0.83 -7.12 -10.57
N PRO A 20 -0.44 -8.17 -11.31
CA PRO A 20 0.60 -8.07 -12.33
C PRO A 20 0.27 -7.04 -13.42
N ALA A 21 -0.99 -6.97 -13.87
CA ALA A 21 -1.43 -5.99 -14.85
C ALA A 21 -1.32 -4.56 -14.30
N LEU A 22 -1.73 -4.33 -13.04
CA LEU A 22 -1.58 -3.03 -12.39
C LEU A 22 -0.12 -2.58 -12.30
N ILE A 23 0.79 -3.48 -11.90
CA ILE A 23 2.22 -3.19 -11.80
C ILE A 23 2.79 -2.80 -13.18
N LEU A 24 2.48 -3.57 -14.22
CA LEU A 24 2.95 -3.29 -15.58
C LEU A 24 2.43 -1.95 -16.11
N ILE A 25 1.16 -1.65 -15.88
CA ILE A 25 0.55 -0.37 -16.27
C ILE A 25 1.22 0.77 -15.50
N ALA A 26 1.35 0.66 -14.17
CA ALA A 26 1.98 1.67 -13.32
C ALA A 26 3.44 1.95 -13.73
N LEU A 27 4.24 0.91 -13.97
CA LEU A 27 5.61 1.04 -14.45
C LEU A 27 5.66 1.68 -15.83
N GLY A 28 4.81 1.24 -16.76
CA GLY A 28 4.74 1.80 -18.11
C GLY A 28 4.46 3.30 -18.09
N ILE A 29 3.45 3.74 -17.31
CA ILE A 29 3.12 5.16 -17.18
C ILE A 29 4.27 5.95 -16.56
N SER A 30 4.85 5.42 -15.49
CA SER A 30 5.95 6.05 -14.76
C SER A 30 7.15 6.28 -15.67
N LEU A 31 7.52 5.26 -16.48
CA LEU A 31 8.59 5.37 -17.46
C LEU A 31 8.27 6.42 -18.53
N ILE A 32 7.06 6.41 -19.11
CA ILE A 32 6.68 7.38 -20.14
C ILE A 32 6.69 8.80 -19.57
N ALA A 33 6.24 9.00 -18.32
CA ALA A 33 6.27 10.29 -17.65
C ALA A 33 7.71 10.84 -17.55
N VAL A 34 8.69 9.98 -17.25
CA VAL A 34 10.12 10.35 -17.23
C VAL A 34 10.66 10.65 -18.62
N PHE A 35 10.39 9.79 -19.61
CA PHE A 35 10.87 10.00 -20.99
C PHE A 35 10.31 11.27 -21.63
N LYS A 36 9.11 11.71 -21.22
CA LYS A 36 8.54 13.01 -21.61
C LYS A 36 9.03 14.18 -20.76
N GLY A 37 10.11 13.98 -20.00
CA GLY A 37 10.77 15.02 -19.20
C GLY A 37 9.98 15.43 -17.96
N THR A 38 9.14 14.56 -17.39
CA THR A 38 8.16 14.82 -16.31
C THR A 38 7.00 15.73 -16.73
N ALA A 39 6.42 15.43 -17.89
CA ALA A 39 5.14 15.92 -18.41
C ALA A 39 4.82 17.41 -18.10
N GLY A 40 5.78 18.30 -18.38
CA GLY A 40 5.61 19.75 -18.32
C GLY A 40 6.14 20.44 -17.05
N GLY A 41 6.79 19.70 -16.14
CA GLY A 41 7.37 20.22 -14.89
C GLY A 41 8.91 20.21 -14.87
N SER A 42 9.50 20.90 -13.89
CA SER A 42 10.95 20.93 -13.65
C SER A 42 11.26 20.30 -12.30
N LEU A 43 11.97 19.16 -12.30
CA LEU A 43 12.33 18.46 -11.06
C LEU A 43 13.23 19.32 -10.15
N SER A 44 14.16 20.09 -10.73
CA SER A 44 15.07 20.96 -9.98
C SER A 44 14.31 22.09 -9.27
N GLU A 45 13.34 22.69 -9.96
CA GLU A 45 12.52 23.76 -9.40
C GLU A 45 11.52 23.22 -8.37
N GLY A 46 10.86 22.10 -8.68
CA GLY A 46 9.97 21.41 -7.75
C GLY A 46 10.67 20.97 -6.46
N ALA A 47 11.89 20.44 -6.56
CA ALA A 47 12.69 20.05 -5.39
C ALA A 47 13.04 21.27 -4.51
N LYS A 48 13.38 22.42 -5.11
CA LYS A 48 13.60 23.68 -4.37
C LYS A 48 12.34 24.15 -3.67
N LEU A 49 11.19 24.08 -4.33
CA LEU A 49 9.90 24.47 -3.74
C LEU A 49 9.53 23.57 -2.56
N VAL A 50 9.70 22.25 -2.69
CA VAL A 50 9.48 21.30 -1.58
C VAL A 50 10.44 21.58 -0.42
N ALA A 51 11.72 21.82 -0.70
CA ALA A 51 12.72 22.12 0.31
C ALA A 51 12.51 23.47 1.02
N SER A 52 11.95 24.46 0.31
CA SER A 52 11.67 25.80 0.87
C SER A 52 10.50 25.81 1.88
N GLY A 53 9.69 24.74 1.90
CA GLY A 53 8.51 24.65 2.76
C GLY A 53 7.32 25.54 2.34
N GLN A 54 7.41 26.23 1.19
CA GLN A 54 6.38 27.16 0.71
C GLN A 54 5.09 26.49 0.22
N ILE A 55 5.12 25.17 0.00
CA ILE A 55 3.95 24.39 -0.42
C ILE A 55 3.50 23.54 0.77
N GLU A 56 2.30 23.81 1.29
CA GLU A 56 1.64 22.91 2.24
C GLU A 56 1.30 21.59 1.52
N HIS A 57 1.81 20.50 2.07
CA HIS A 57 1.51 19.15 1.63
C HIS A 57 1.54 18.23 2.85
N MET A 58 0.78 17.14 2.77
CA MET A 58 0.75 16.14 3.85
C MET A 58 2.13 15.53 4.04
N LYS A 59 2.67 15.65 5.25
CA LYS A 59 3.99 15.10 5.63
C LYS A 59 3.83 14.14 6.79
N ALA A 60 4.32 12.91 6.62
CA ALA A 60 4.44 11.95 7.72
C ALA A 60 5.54 12.35 8.72
N SER A 61 6.58 13.06 8.25
CA SER A 61 7.67 13.60 9.07
C SER A 61 8.38 14.74 8.34
N ASN A 62 9.08 15.60 9.08
CA ASN A 62 9.90 16.68 8.53
C ASN A 62 11.18 16.17 7.85
N SER A 63 11.60 14.93 8.13
CA SER A 63 12.72 14.28 7.45
C SER A 63 12.20 13.29 6.40
N PRO A 64 12.62 13.39 5.12
CA PRO A 64 12.23 12.44 4.07
C PRO A 64 12.57 10.99 4.41
N LEU A 65 13.70 10.76 5.10
CA LEU A 65 14.12 9.42 5.53
C LEU A 65 13.17 8.87 6.59
N ILE A 66 12.83 9.68 7.59
CA ILE A 66 11.90 9.27 8.66
C ILE A 66 10.50 9.06 8.08
N ALA A 67 10.06 9.92 7.16
CA ALA A 67 8.78 9.74 6.45
C ALA A 67 8.75 8.41 5.69
N GLY A 68 9.84 8.06 4.98
CA GLY A 68 9.98 6.77 4.30
C GLY A 68 9.91 5.57 5.26
N ILE A 69 10.59 5.65 6.41
CA ILE A 69 10.55 4.60 7.44
C ILE A 69 9.14 4.45 8.03
N ILE A 70 8.47 5.55 8.36
CA ILE A 70 7.10 5.56 8.91
C ILE A 70 6.12 4.93 7.91
N LEU A 71 6.21 5.31 6.63
CA LEU A 71 5.36 4.73 5.59
C LEU A 71 5.67 3.24 5.36
N ALA A 72 6.94 2.84 5.31
CA ALA A 72 7.31 1.44 5.16
C ALA A 72 6.81 0.58 6.32
N THR A 73 6.99 1.04 7.56
CA THR A 73 6.57 0.32 8.76
C THR A 73 5.06 0.28 8.96
N SER A 74 4.29 1.23 8.39
CA SER A 74 2.83 1.19 8.42
C SER A 74 2.25 -0.11 7.85
N THR A 75 2.89 -0.65 6.80
CA THR A 75 2.44 -1.85 6.10
C THR A 75 2.45 -3.10 6.97
N ILE A 76 3.26 -3.14 8.04
CA ILE A 76 3.34 -4.30 8.94
C ILE A 76 2.05 -4.52 9.72
N LEU A 77 1.16 -3.53 9.84
CA LEU A 77 -0.12 -3.72 10.54
C LEU A 77 -1.17 -4.43 9.68
N TRP A 78 -0.95 -4.47 8.37
CA TRP A 78 -1.99 -4.73 7.37
C TRP A 78 -1.92 -6.18 6.84
N TYR A 79 -0.70 -6.69 6.71
CA TYR A 79 -0.40 -7.94 6.03
C TYR A 79 0.05 -9.16 6.88
N PRO A 80 0.25 -9.11 8.22
CA PRO A 80 0.72 -10.29 8.97
C PRO A 80 -0.20 -11.49 8.84
N ASN A 81 -1.51 -11.30 9.02
CA ASN A 81 -2.50 -12.37 8.92
C ASN A 81 -2.50 -12.98 7.51
N PHE A 82 -2.38 -12.13 6.50
CA PHE A 82 -2.33 -12.54 5.10
C PHE A 82 -1.06 -13.37 4.80
N ALA A 83 0.08 -12.94 5.33
CA ALA A 83 1.35 -13.65 5.18
C ALA A 83 1.36 -15.01 5.90
N VAL A 84 0.80 -15.07 7.11
CA VAL A 84 0.68 -16.32 7.89
C VAL A 84 -0.18 -17.34 7.16
N GLU A 85 -1.34 -16.93 6.66
CA GLU A 85 -2.27 -17.83 5.97
C GLU A 85 -1.70 -18.30 4.62
N LEU A 86 -1.08 -17.40 3.83
CA LEU A 86 -0.39 -17.79 2.60
C LEU A 86 0.76 -18.78 2.85
N LYS A 87 1.40 -18.69 4.03
CA LYS A 87 2.49 -19.59 4.39
C LYS A 87 2.05 -21.02 4.70
N GLN A 88 0.79 -21.24 5.04
CA GLN A 88 0.25 -22.59 5.23
C GLN A 88 0.19 -23.36 3.89
N GLU A 89 -0.02 -22.66 2.78
CA GLU A 89 -0.20 -23.28 1.46
C GLU A 89 1.04 -23.17 0.54
N ASN A 90 2.04 -22.37 0.92
CA ASN A 90 3.21 -22.07 0.09
C ASN A 90 4.54 -22.26 0.84
N SER A 91 5.62 -22.48 0.08
CA SER A 91 6.96 -22.52 0.68
C SER A 91 7.42 -21.12 1.12
N MET A 92 8.24 -21.02 2.18
CA MET A 92 8.83 -19.73 2.58
C MET A 92 9.59 -19.09 1.40
N LYS A 93 10.27 -19.91 0.60
CA LYS A 93 11.09 -19.46 -0.52
C LYS A 93 10.24 -18.76 -1.58
N ASP A 94 9.13 -19.36 -1.98
CA ASP A 94 8.25 -18.79 -3.02
C ASP A 94 7.61 -17.50 -2.53
N LEU A 95 7.20 -17.45 -1.26
CA LEU A 95 6.67 -16.22 -0.65
C LEU A 95 7.71 -15.11 -0.60
N MET A 96 8.96 -15.42 -0.19
CA MET A 96 10.03 -14.43 -0.15
C MET A 96 10.38 -13.90 -1.55
N ILE A 97 10.45 -14.78 -2.55
CA ILE A 97 10.71 -14.38 -3.94
C ILE A 97 9.58 -13.51 -4.46
N GLY A 98 8.32 -13.95 -4.32
CA GLY A 98 7.15 -13.21 -4.77
C GLY A 98 7.04 -11.83 -4.12
N GLN A 99 7.21 -11.77 -2.79
CA GLN A 99 7.18 -10.52 -2.05
C GLN A 99 8.34 -9.59 -2.45
N THR A 100 9.56 -10.12 -2.62
CA THR A 100 10.72 -9.30 -3.01
C THR A 100 10.53 -8.71 -4.39
N ILE A 101 10.19 -9.53 -5.39
CA ILE A 101 9.96 -9.06 -6.76
C ILE A 101 8.81 -8.04 -6.80
N GLY A 102 7.68 -8.36 -6.16
CA GLY A 102 6.52 -7.48 -6.11
C GLY A 102 6.85 -6.12 -5.50
N ASN A 103 7.46 -6.12 -4.30
CA ASN A 103 7.81 -4.88 -3.61
C ASN A 103 8.87 -4.07 -4.34
N THR A 104 9.85 -4.72 -4.99
CA THR A 104 10.86 -4.01 -5.79
C THR A 104 10.22 -3.34 -7.01
N LEU A 105 9.35 -4.04 -7.76
CA LEU A 105 8.70 -3.47 -8.93
C LEU A 105 7.77 -2.31 -8.56
N VAL A 106 6.97 -2.47 -7.51
CA VAL A 106 6.09 -1.41 -7.00
C VAL A 106 6.91 -0.23 -6.47
N GLY A 107 7.94 -0.48 -5.68
CA GLY A 107 8.79 0.57 -5.12
C GLY A 107 9.52 1.38 -6.20
N VAL A 108 9.98 0.74 -7.28
CA VAL A 108 10.57 1.45 -8.43
C VAL A 108 9.51 2.31 -9.12
N ALA A 109 8.29 1.80 -9.33
CA ALA A 109 7.20 2.58 -9.91
C ALA A 109 6.89 3.81 -9.04
N GLU A 110 6.65 3.63 -7.74
CA GLU A 110 6.32 4.70 -6.81
C GLU A 110 7.43 5.74 -6.70
N PHE A 111 8.70 5.33 -6.72
CA PHE A 111 9.83 6.25 -6.73
C PHE A 111 9.80 7.16 -7.96
N ILE A 112 9.57 6.58 -9.14
CA ILE A 112 9.47 7.36 -10.39
C ILE A 112 8.24 8.29 -10.35
N MET A 113 7.09 7.79 -9.87
CA MET A 113 5.88 8.59 -9.72
C MET A 113 6.11 9.79 -8.79
N GLY A 114 6.81 9.59 -7.67
CA GLY A 114 7.17 10.63 -6.72
C GLY A 114 8.03 11.72 -7.36
N LEU A 115 9.02 11.35 -8.17
CA LEU A 115 9.82 12.33 -8.92
C LEU A 115 8.96 13.14 -9.90
N ALA A 116 8.04 12.49 -10.60
CA ALA A 116 7.16 13.17 -11.54
C ALA A 116 6.16 14.12 -10.85
N MET A 117 5.72 13.76 -9.64
CA MET A 117 4.91 14.63 -8.78
C MET A 117 5.71 15.82 -8.26
N ILE A 118 6.94 15.63 -7.80
CA ILE A 118 7.82 16.73 -7.35
C ILE A 118 8.03 17.73 -8.50
N ALA A 119 8.28 17.25 -9.72
CA ALA A 119 8.45 18.12 -10.88
C ALA A 119 7.21 18.98 -11.19
N ASN A 120 6.01 18.53 -10.78
CA ASN A 120 4.74 19.21 -11.01
C ASN A 120 4.10 19.70 -9.69
N ILE A 121 4.89 19.90 -8.63
CA ILE A 121 4.39 20.09 -7.26
C ILE A 121 3.38 21.24 -7.13
N THR A 122 3.58 22.33 -7.86
CA THR A 122 2.69 23.52 -7.85
C THR A 122 1.29 23.21 -8.36
N LYS A 123 1.14 22.18 -9.19
CA LYS A 123 -0.15 21.75 -9.73
C LYS A 123 -0.75 20.61 -8.92
N VAL A 124 0.08 19.79 -8.27
CA VAL A 124 -0.35 18.52 -7.66
C VAL A 124 -0.56 18.56 -6.14
N ALA A 125 -0.05 19.57 -5.43
CA ALA A 125 -0.09 19.62 -3.98
C ALA A 125 -1.49 19.68 -3.35
N GLY A 126 -2.48 20.23 -4.06
CA GLY A 126 -3.86 20.36 -3.58
C GLY A 126 -4.86 19.37 -4.18
N MET A 127 -4.40 18.34 -4.91
CA MET A 127 -5.28 17.35 -5.51
C MET A 127 -5.41 16.10 -4.64
N ASP A 128 -6.62 15.54 -4.57
CA ASP A 128 -6.89 14.28 -3.88
C ASP A 128 -6.15 13.09 -4.52
N VAL A 129 -5.97 13.13 -5.85
CA VAL A 129 -5.21 12.12 -6.62
C VAL A 129 -4.12 12.81 -7.45
N PRO A 130 -3.01 13.22 -6.81
CA PRO A 130 -1.96 14.04 -7.43
C PRO A 130 -1.40 13.47 -8.75
N PHE A 131 -1.15 12.15 -8.77
CA PHE A 131 -0.53 11.49 -9.91
C PHE A 131 -1.45 11.41 -11.13
N LEU A 132 -2.78 11.50 -10.96
CA LEU A 132 -3.73 11.52 -12.07
C LEU A 132 -3.44 12.67 -13.01
N TYR A 133 -3.12 13.85 -12.46
CA TYR A 133 -2.77 15.02 -13.25
C TYR A 133 -1.56 14.73 -14.13
N VAL A 134 -0.45 14.28 -13.53
CA VAL A 134 0.78 13.95 -14.26
C VAL A 134 0.50 12.93 -15.36
N ALA A 135 -0.25 11.90 -15.04
CA ALA A 135 -0.52 10.82 -15.96
C ALA A 135 -1.49 11.25 -17.09
N SER A 136 -2.42 12.16 -16.84
CA SER A 136 -3.30 12.75 -17.86
C SER A 136 -2.53 13.59 -18.89
N GLN A 137 -1.38 14.16 -18.52
CA GLN A 137 -0.50 14.89 -19.44
C GLN A 137 0.34 13.96 -20.33
N THR A 138 0.39 12.66 -20.01
CA THR A 138 1.23 11.70 -20.72
C THR A 138 0.70 11.39 -22.12
N PHE A 139 -0.59 11.10 -22.31
CA PHE A 139 -1.19 10.94 -23.65
C PHE A 139 -2.72 11.14 -23.65
N LYS A 140 -3.26 11.55 -24.80
CA LYS A 140 -4.71 11.74 -24.99
C LYS A 140 -5.44 10.40 -24.82
N GLY A 141 -6.47 10.36 -23.97
CA GLY A 141 -7.26 9.16 -23.70
C GLY A 141 -6.79 8.33 -22.50
N PHE A 142 -5.79 8.79 -21.76
CA PHE A 142 -5.31 8.10 -20.56
C PHE A 142 -6.28 8.18 -19.36
N GLY A 143 -7.08 9.25 -19.24
CA GLY A 143 -8.01 9.45 -18.12
C GLY A 143 -8.93 8.25 -17.84
N PRO A 144 -9.64 7.71 -18.85
CA PRO A 144 -10.46 6.50 -18.69
C PRO A 144 -9.67 5.26 -18.23
N ILE A 145 -8.47 5.03 -18.77
CA ILE A 145 -7.60 3.91 -18.38
C ILE A 145 -7.20 4.04 -16.91
N TYR A 146 -6.83 5.26 -16.50
CA TYR A 146 -6.45 5.55 -15.12
C TYR A 146 -7.61 5.37 -14.14
N ALA A 147 -8.83 5.77 -14.51
CA ALA A 147 -10.01 5.56 -13.69
C ALA A 147 -10.22 4.05 -13.40
N VAL A 148 -10.18 3.21 -14.44
CA VAL A 148 -10.28 1.75 -14.30
C VAL A 148 -9.14 1.21 -13.42
N MET A 149 -7.92 1.73 -13.62
CA MET A 149 -6.76 1.35 -12.81
C MET A 149 -6.93 1.70 -11.33
N ILE A 150 -7.43 2.89 -11.00
CA ILE A 150 -7.74 3.28 -9.62
C ILE A 150 -8.77 2.32 -9.02
N PHE A 151 -9.87 2.05 -9.73
CA PHE A 151 -10.89 1.12 -9.24
C PHE A 151 -10.30 -0.26 -8.96
N ALA A 152 -9.48 -0.79 -9.87
CA ALA A 152 -8.81 -2.06 -9.70
C ALA A 152 -7.81 -2.02 -8.52
N ALA A 153 -7.02 -0.96 -8.37
CA ALA A 153 -6.08 -0.79 -7.27
C ALA A 153 -6.79 -0.73 -5.91
N LEU A 154 -7.83 0.11 -5.79
CA LEU A 154 -8.67 0.20 -4.60
C LEU A 154 -9.30 -1.15 -4.25
N TYR A 155 -9.76 -1.88 -5.26
CA TYR A 155 -10.31 -3.21 -5.08
C TYR A 155 -9.27 -4.21 -4.55
N THR A 156 -8.05 -4.21 -5.12
CA THR A 156 -6.96 -5.10 -4.70
C THR A 156 -6.43 -4.78 -3.30
N THR A 157 -6.60 -3.55 -2.82
CA THR A 157 -6.20 -3.14 -1.46
C THR A 157 -7.32 -3.36 -0.45
N THR A 158 -8.55 -3.01 -0.78
CA THR A 158 -9.69 -3.08 0.15
C THR A 158 -10.04 -4.52 0.52
N CYS A 159 -10.00 -5.45 -0.44
CA CYS A 159 -10.41 -6.83 -0.18
C CYS A 159 -9.50 -7.55 0.83
N PRO A 160 -8.15 -7.53 0.69
CA PRO A 160 -7.25 -8.10 1.68
C PRO A 160 -7.34 -7.42 3.03
N LEU A 161 -7.51 -6.09 3.10
CA LEU A 161 -7.56 -5.38 4.38
C LEU A 161 -8.81 -5.68 5.16
N LEU A 162 -9.96 -5.69 4.49
CA LEU A 162 -11.21 -6.11 5.11
C LEU A 162 -11.09 -7.54 5.63
N TRP A 163 -10.50 -8.45 4.85
CA TRP A 163 -10.25 -9.82 5.31
C TRP A 163 -9.28 -9.87 6.51
N SER A 164 -8.14 -9.19 6.44
CA SER A 164 -7.12 -9.14 7.51
C SER A 164 -7.69 -8.62 8.82
N SER A 165 -8.67 -7.71 8.76
CA SER A 165 -9.35 -7.18 9.95
C SER A 165 -10.34 -8.16 10.59
N VAL A 166 -10.85 -9.13 9.82
CA VAL A 166 -11.84 -10.11 10.28
C VAL A 166 -11.20 -11.46 10.64
N ALA A 167 -10.14 -11.85 9.94
CA ALA A 167 -9.48 -13.14 10.08
C ALA A 167 -9.09 -13.52 11.53
N PRO A 168 -8.63 -12.59 12.39
CA PRO A 168 -8.34 -12.92 13.80
C PRO A 168 -9.58 -13.33 14.61
N PHE A 169 -10.78 -12.95 14.17
CA PHE A 169 -12.02 -13.10 14.95
C PHE A 169 -12.92 -14.23 14.46
N ALA A 170 -12.80 -14.62 13.19
CA ALA A 170 -13.64 -15.64 12.57
C ALA A 170 -12.94 -16.34 11.40
N LYS A 171 -13.05 -17.68 11.38
CA LYS A 171 -12.55 -18.50 10.27
C LYS A 171 -13.38 -18.29 9.00
N ASP A 172 -12.69 -18.29 7.87
CA ASP A 172 -13.29 -18.20 6.54
C ASP A 172 -14.45 -19.19 6.33
N GLY A 173 -15.48 -18.72 5.63
CA GLY A 173 -16.67 -19.53 5.29
C GLY A 173 -17.72 -19.64 6.40
N THR A 174 -17.39 -19.33 7.66
CA THR A 174 -18.36 -19.34 8.76
C THR A 174 -19.41 -18.23 8.64
N THR A 175 -20.59 -18.43 9.23
CA THR A 175 -21.64 -17.38 9.29
C THR A 175 -21.13 -16.13 10.00
N LYS A 176 -20.38 -16.30 11.11
CA LYS A 176 -19.75 -15.20 11.84
C LYS A 176 -18.83 -14.38 10.93
N TYR A 177 -17.97 -15.04 10.15
CA TYR A 177 -17.10 -14.39 9.18
C TYR A 177 -17.88 -13.56 8.15
N LYS A 178 -18.90 -14.15 7.52
CA LYS A 178 -19.71 -13.46 6.51
C LYS A 178 -20.40 -12.22 7.08
N VAL A 179 -20.95 -12.32 8.30
CA VAL A 179 -21.57 -11.20 9.00
C VAL A 179 -20.56 -10.09 9.27
N LEU A 180 -19.37 -10.42 9.78
CA LEU A 180 -18.31 -9.43 10.05
C LEU A 180 -17.84 -8.73 8.76
N ILE A 181 -17.70 -9.46 7.65
CA ILE A 181 -17.36 -8.88 6.35
C ILE A 181 -18.44 -7.90 5.86
N VAL A 182 -19.72 -8.26 6.00
CA VAL A 182 -20.84 -7.37 5.62
C VAL A 182 -20.84 -6.12 6.49
N ILE A 183 -20.73 -6.28 7.81
CA ILE A 183 -20.68 -5.14 8.75
C ILE A 183 -19.50 -4.23 8.42
N GLY A 184 -18.29 -4.78 8.25
CA GLY A 184 -17.11 -4.00 7.90
C GLY A 184 -17.25 -3.27 6.57
N THR A 185 -17.89 -3.89 5.58
CA THR A 185 -18.18 -3.24 4.29
C THR A 185 -19.15 -2.07 4.45
N VAL A 186 -20.25 -2.26 5.19
CA VAL A 186 -21.26 -1.22 5.40
C VAL A 186 -20.68 -0.06 6.19
N VAL A 187 -19.94 -0.34 7.27
CA VAL A 187 -19.26 0.69 8.07
C VAL A 187 -18.24 1.44 7.22
N GLY A 188 -17.40 0.73 6.46
CA GLY A 188 -16.42 1.37 5.56
C GLY A 188 -17.09 2.27 4.51
N PHE A 189 -18.21 1.82 3.93
CA PHE A 189 -18.99 2.62 2.99
C PHE A 189 -19.57 3.89 3.65
N ILE A 190 -20.21 3.76 4.81
CA ILE A 190 -20.75 4.92 5.55
C ILE A 190 -19.64 5.92 5.89
N VAL A 191 -18.51 5.45 6.43
CA VAL A 191 -17.38 6.32 6.79
C VAL A 191 -16.83 7.03 5.55
N SER A 192 -16.73 6.34 4.41
CA SER A 192 -16.24 6.93 3.15
C SER A 192 -17.14 8.05 2.60
N ILE A 193 -18.43 8.07 2.95
CA ILE A 193 -19.36 9.13 2.55
C ILE A 193 -19.32 10.29 3.55
N LEU A 194 -19.18 10.00 4.84
CA LEU A 194 -19.31 10.98 5.91
C LEU A 194 -18.03 11.74 6.22
N VAL A 195 -16.85 11.17 5.92
CA VAL A 195 -15.56 11.76 6.29
C VAL A 195 -14.78 12.15 5.03
N PRO A 196 -14.31 13.41 4.92
CA PRO A 196 -13.44 13.85 3.84
C PRO A 196 -12.18 12.98 3.68
N TYR A 197 -11.78 12.73 2.44
CA TYR A 197 -10.69 11.82 2.10
C TYR A 197 -9.34 12.26 2.68
N ASP A 198 -9.03 13.55 2.62
CA ASP A 198 -7.82 14.16 3.18
C ASP A 198 -7.70 13.92 4.69
N ILE A 199 -8.81 14.03 5.42
CA ILE A 199 -8.86 13.76 6.87
C ILE A 199 -8.59 12.27 7.13
N ILE A 200 -9.30 11.38 6.41
CA ILE A 200 -9.10 9.92 6.56
C ILE A 200 -7.63 9.57 6.34
N MET A 201 -7.06 10.03 5.23
CA MET A 201 -5.69 9.69 4.86
C MET A 201 -4.67 10.25 5.86
N ASN A 202 -4.85 11.49 6.33
CA ASN A 202 -3.93 12.07 7.32
C ASN A 202 -3.86 11.20 8.58
N TYR A 203 -5.02 10.85 9.14
CA TYR A 203 -5.07 10.01 10.33
C TYR A 203 -4.56 8.59 10.08
N VAL A 204 -5.00 7.95 9.00
CA VAL A 204 -4.59 6.58 8.68
C VAL A 204 -3.09 6.50 8.50
N TRP A 205 -2.46 7.35 7.70
CA TRP A 205 -1.02 7.27 7.42
C TRP A 205 -0.16 7.64 8.62
N VAL A 206 -0.52 8.69 9.35
CA VAL A 206 0.26 9.13 10.51
C VAL A 206 0.15 8.11 11.64
N ILE A 207 -1.07 7.70 12.02
CA ILE A 207 -1.27 6.76 13.13
C ILE A 207 -0.68 5.39 12.77
N SER A 208 -1.02 4.85 11.59
CA SER A 208 -0.53 3.52 11.20
C SER A 208 0.99 3.46 11.08
N GLY A 209 1.63 4.54 10.64
CA GLY A 209 3.08 4.60 10.53
C GLY A 209 3.77 4.60 11.91
N TRP A 210 3.29 5.40 12.87
CA TRP A 210 3.87 5.40 14.21
C TRP A 210 3.62 4.10 14.98
N VAL A 211 2.42 3.55 14.89
CA VAL A 211 2.08 2.25 15.51
C VAL A 211 2.88 1.13 14.84
N GLY A 212 2.98 1.14 13.51
CA GLY A 212 3.75 0.17 12.73
C GLY A 212 5.23 0.19 13.09
N LEU A 213 5.81 1.37 13.29
CA LEU A 213 7.18 1.52 13.75
C LEU A 213 7.39 0.88 15.13
N GLY A 214 6.49 1.14 16.08
CA GLY A 214 6.52 0.53 17.41
C GLY A 214 6.45 -1.00 17.36
N VAL A 215 5.50 -1.55 16.60
CA VAL A 215 5.36 -3.00 16.40
C VAL A 215 6.62 -3.60 15.77
N THR A 216 7.18 -2.93 14.77
CA THR A 216 8.42 -3.37 14.11
C THR A 216 9.59 -3.43 15.09
N ILE A 217 9.76 -2.41 15.93
CA ILE A 217 10.81 -2.38 16.97
C ILE A 217 10.63 -3.55 17.95
N ILE A 218 9.40 -3.79 18.41
CA ILE A 218 9.09 -4.91 19.33
C ILE A 218 9.40 -6.26 18.68
N MET A 219 9.01 -6.45 17.41
CA MET A 219 9.29 -7.67 16.67
C MET A 219 10.79 -7.90 16.50
N LEU A 220 11.55 -6.88 16.12
CA LEU A 220 13.00 -6.95 15.98
C LEU A 220 13.67 -7.26 17.32
N ALA A 221 13.29 -6.56 18.39
CA ALA A 221 13.80 -6.80 19.74
C ALA A 221 13.54 -8.24 20.18
N ARG A 222 12.33 -8.78 19.92
CA ARG A 222 11.98 -10.17 20.23
C ARG A 222 12.79 -11.18 19.42
N VAL A 223 13.00 -10.94 18.13
CA VAL A 223 13.84 -11.80 17.27
C VAL A 223 15.28 -11.80 17.75
N ILE A 224 15.83 -10.63 18.07
CA ILE A 224 17.19 -10.48 18.58
C ILE A 224 17.34 -11.19 19.93
N TYR A 225 16.45 -10.92 20.88
CA TYR A 225 16.42 -11.57 22.19
C TYR A 225 16.33 -13.09 22.07
N ASN A 226 15.44 -13.60 21.21
CA ASN A 226 15.29 -15.04 21.00
C ASN A 226 16.55 -15.66 20.37
N ARG A 227 17.21 -14.97 19.43
CA ARG A 227 18.49 -15.43 18.88
C ARG A 227 19.59 -15.47 19.94
N PHE A 228 19.65 -14.49 20.84
CA PHE A 228 20.60 -14.50 21.95
C PHE A 228 20.32 -15.60 22.97
N LYS A 229 19.03 -15.81 23.32
CA LYS A 229 18.63 -16.79 24.34
C LYS A 229 18.67 -18.23 23.86
N TYR A 230 18.28 -18.49 22.60
CA TYR A 230 18.13 -19.85 22.06
C TYR A 230 19.23 -20.23 21.04
N GLY A 231 20.13 -19.30 20.68
CA GLY A 231 21.27 -19.56 19.79
C GLY A 231 20.86 -20.13 18.43
N LYS A 232 21.70 -21.02 17.87
CA LYS A 232 21.41 -21.74 16.60
C LYS A 232 20.19 -22.67 16.66
N ASN A 233 19.62 -22.93 17.85
CA ASN A 233 18.45 -23.78 18.04
C ASN A 233 17.12 -22.99 17.97
N TYR A 234 17.16 -21.69 17.67
CA TYR A 234 15.94 -20.93 17.39
C TYR A 234 15.40 -21.31 16.01
N ASN A 235 14.64 -22.41 15.96
CA ASN A 235 13.69 -22.64 14.89
C ASN A 235 12.56 -21.62 15.06
N LEU A 236 12.31 -20.81 14.03
CA LEU A 236 11.07 -20.02 13.98
C LEU A 236 9.91 -20.97 14.30
N PRO A 237 8.96 -20.58 15.17
CA PRO A 237 7.85 -21.46 15.51
C PRO A 237 7.21 -21.94 14.21
N SER A 238 7.12 -23.25 14.03
CA SER A 238 6.32 -23.84 12.97
C SER A 238 4.92 -23.29 13.12
N VAL A 239 4.39 -22.74 12.03
CA VAL A 239 2.99 -22.33 11.96
C VAL A 239 2.19 -23.63 11.98
N GLU A 240 1.85 -24.11 13.18
CA GLU A 240 0.85 -25.16 13.40
C GLU A 240 -0.55 -24.57 13.30
#